data_AF-E2SJ87-F1
#
_entry.id   AF-E2SJ87-F1
#
_cell.length_a   1.000
_cell.length_b   1.000
_cell.length_c   1.000
_cell.angle_alpha   90.00
_cell.angle_beta   90.00
_cell.angle_gamma   90.00
#
_symmetry.space_group_name_H-M   'P 1'
#
loop_
_entity.id
_entity.type
_entity.pdbx_description
1 polymer ?
#
loop_
_entity_poly.entity_id
_entity_poly.type
_entity_poly.pdbx_seq_one_letter_code
_entity_poly.pdbx_strand_id
1 'polypeptide(L)' 'MKSKRSKLIIGGVAGIVIMFVLSLLVPALQPIAKAGALLIYALVNYIQIREMKKNGQDIEKPALFTAAVLIIIGYLLFFT' A
#
# COMPACT_ATOMS: atom_id res chain seq x y z
N MET A 1 5.65 -3.32 -24.32
CA MET A 1 6.07 -3.17 -22.90
C MET A 1 4.99 -3.46 -21.84
N LYS A 2 3.73 -3.76 -22.20
CA LYS A 2 2.62 -4.05 -21.25
C LYS A 2 2.84 -5.28 -20.33
N SER A 3 3.52 -6.31 -20.82
CA SER A 3 3.69 -7.60 -20.12
C SER A 3 4.54 -7.54 -18.84
N LYS A 4 5.57 -6.68 -18.77
CA LYS A 4 6.44 -6.57 -17.59
C LYS A 4 5.74 -5.94 -16.37
N ARG A 5 4.78 -5.01 -16.58
CA ARG A 5 4.01 -4.40 -15.49
C ARG A 5 3.07 -5.40 -14.82
N SER A 6 2.40 -6.28 -15.59
CA SER A 6 1.52 -7.30 -15.01
C SER A 6 2.28 -8.30 -14.14
N LYS A 7 3.49 -8.73 -14.52
CA LYS A 7 4.31 -9.61 -13.66
C LYS A 7 4.72 -8.93 -12.36
N LEU A 8 4.97 -7.63 -12.38
CA LEU A 8 5.34 -6.85 -11.19
C LEU A 8 4.16 -6.65 -10.24
N ILE A 9 2.96 -6.42 -10.79
CA ILE A 9 1.72 -6.33 -10.02
C ILE A 9 1.35 -7.70 -9.43
N ILE A 10 1.46 -8.78 -10.21
CA ILE A 10 1.22 -10.15 -9.73
C ILE A 10 2.24 -10.53 -8.65
N GLY A 11 3.51 -10.15 -8.80
CA GLY A 11 4.54 -10.35 -7.78
C GLY A 11 4.27 -9.56 -6.50
N GLY A 12 3.78 -8.31 -6.63
CA GLY A 12 3.36 -7.50 -5.49
C GLY A 12 2.16 -8.10 -4.76
N VAL A 13 1.14 -8.56 -5.49
CA VAL A 13 -0.04 -9.23 -4.92
C VAL A 13 0.34 -10.54 -4.24
N ALA A 14 1.18 -11.36 -4.89
CA ALA A 14 1.69 -12.59 -4.30
C ALA A 14 2.50 -12.32 -3.02
N GLY A 15 3.32 -11.26 -3.00
CA GLY A 15 4.06 -10.82 -1.82
C GLY A 15 3.16 -10.41 -0.66
N ILE A 16 2.06 -9.68 -0.94
CA ILE A 16 1.05 -9.31 0.07
C ILE A 16 0.37 -10.57 0.63
N VAL A 17 -0.01 -11.51 -0.23
CA VAL A 17 -0.66 -12.77 0.18
C VAL A 17 0.28 -13.62 1.03
N ILE A 18 1.56 -13.73 0.66
CA ILE A 18 2.57 -14.49 1.42
C ILE A 18 2.82 -13.82 2.79
N MET A 19 2.96 -12.49 2.84
CA MET A 19 3.10 -11.76 4.10
C MET A 19 1.86 -11.92 4.99
N PHE A 20 0.67 -11.96 4.40
CA PHE A 20 -0.58 -12.18 5.13
C PHE A 20 -0.65 -13.58 5.74
N VAL A 21 -0.29 -14.62 4.98
CA VAL A 21 -0.23 -16.01 5.48
C VAL A 21 0.85 -16.18 6.55
N LEU A 22 2.03 -15.56 6.38
CA LEU A 22 3.08 -15.56 7.40
C LEU A 22 2.67 -14.82 8.68
N SER A 23 1.91 -13.74 8.55
CA SER A 23 1.30 -12.98 9.66
C SER A 23 0.28 -13.82 10.45
N LEU A 24 -0.43 -14.75 9.79
CA LEU A 24 -1.34 -15.69 10.44
C LEU A 24 -0.60 -16.82 11.16
N LEU A 25 0.53 -17.28 10.62
CA LEU A 25 1.36 -18.35 11.21
C LEU A 25 2.26 -17.86 12.34
N VAL A 26 2.76 -16.63 12.26
CA VAL A 26 3.67 -16.03 13.24
C VAL A 26 3.09 -14.70 13.73
N PRO A 27 2.31 -14.70 14.83
CA PRO A 27 1.70 -13.50 15.40
C PRO A 27 2.73 -12.38 15.69
N ALA A 28 3.97 -12.76 16.02
CA ALA A 28 5.06 -11.81 16.25
C ALA A 28 5.48 -11.01 15.00
N LEU A 29 5.19 -11.50 13.78
CA LEU A 29 5.41 -10.76 12.54
C LEU A 29 4.22 -9.89 12.11
N GLN A 30 3.07 -9.98 12.77
CA GLN A 30 1.92 -9.13 12.47
C GLN A 30 2.26 -7.63 12.43
N PRO A 31 2.98 -7.03 13.40
CA PRO A 31 3.33 -5.61 13.32
C PRO A 31 4.21 -5.29 12.10
N ILE A 32 5.11 -6.19 11.70
CA ILE A 32 5.96 -6.03 10.51
C ILE A 32 5.13 -6.15 9.22
N ALA A 33 4.22 -7.12 9.14
CA ALA A 33 3.33 -7.30 7.99
C ALA A 33 2.33 -6.14 7.84
N LYS A 34 1.80 -5.65 8.96
CA LYS A 34 0.94 -4.45 9.05
C LYS A 34 1.68 -3.20 8.57
N ALA A 35 2.91 -2.97 9.06
CA ALA A 35 3.76 -1.88 8.62
C ALA A 35 4.13 -1.99 7.13
N GLY A 36 4.44 -3.20 6.65
CA GLY A 36 4.73 -3.49 5.25
C GLY A 36 3.54 -3.23 4.33
N ALA A 37 2.33 -3.64 4.72
CA ALA A 37 1.10 -3.38 3.97
C ALA A 37 0.79 -1.87 3.88
N LEU A 38 0.97 -1.14 4.98
CA LEU A 38 0.87 0.33 5.03
C LEU A 38 1.85 1.00 4.06
N LEU A 39 3.10 0.55 4.06
CA LEU A 39 4.14 1.04 3.16
C LEU A 39 3.79 0.80 1.69
N ILE A 40 3.35 -0.41 1.34
CA ILE A 40 2.97 -0.74 -0.03
C ILE A 40 1.76 0.10 -0.47
N TYR A 41 0.76 0.27 0.39
CA TYR A 41 -0.41 1.11 0.11
C TYR A 41 -0.03 2.57 -0.13
N ALA A 42 0.85 3.13 0.71
CA ALA A 42 1.38 4.49 0.55
C ALA A 42 2.10 4.65 -0.80
N LEU A 43 2.93 3.66 -1.16
CA LEU A 43 3.73 3.67 -2.39
C LEU A 43 2.86 3.61 -3.64
N VAL A 44 1.84 2.74 -3.65
CA VAL A 44 0.88 2.62 -4.75
C VAL A 44 0.07 3.92 -4.91
N ASN A 45 -0.44 4.48 -3.82
CA ASN A 45 -1.16 5.76 -3.88
C ASN A 45 -0.25 6.92 -4.33
N TYR A 46 0.98 6.97 -3.85
CA TYR A 46 1.94 7.99 -4.29
C TYR A 46 2.20 7.91 -5.80
N ILE A 47 2.38 6.71 -6.35
CA ILE A 47 2.54 6.52 -7.80
C ILE A 47 1.28 6.96 -8.54
N GLN A 48 0.08 6.60 -8.06
CA GLN A 48 -1.18 7.03 -8.67
C GLN A 48 -1.36 8.56 -8.66
N ILE A 49 -1.14 9.21 -7.52
CA ILE A 49 -1.23 10.67 -7.39
C ILE A 49 -0.19 11.34 -8.31
N ARG A 50 1.03 10.80 -8.39
CA ARG A 50 2.06 11.33 -9.27
C ARG A 50 1.68 11.20 -10.76
N GLU A 51 1.00 10.13 -11.13
CA GLU A 51 0.50 9.90 -12.49
C GLU A 51 -0.70 10.82 -12.79
N MET A 52 -1.62 11.01 -11.84
CA MET A 52 -2.71 12.00 -11.92
C MET A 52 -2.19 13.43 -12.07
N LYS A 53 -1.16 13.81 -11.30
CA LYS A 53 -0.47 15.10 -11.43
C LYS A 53 0.12 15.30 -12.83
N LYS A 54 0.73 14.25 -13.38
CA LYS A 54 1.31 14.26 -14.72
C LYS A 54 0.25 14.40 -15.83
N ASN A 55 -0.95 13.90 -15.59
CA ASN A 55 -2.09 14.01 -16.49
C ASN A 55 -2.87 15.33 -16.32
N GLY A 56 -2.38 16.26 -15.49
CA GLY A 56 -3.04 17.55 -15.24
C GLY A 56 -4.34 17.45 -14.43
N GLN A 57 -4.58 16.31 -13.77
CA GLN A 57 -5.73 16.13 -12.90
C GLN A 57 -5.47 16.73 -11.51
N ASP A 58 -6.53 17.24 -10.90
CA ASP A 58 -6.50 17.79 -9.56
C ASP A 58 -6.18 16.69 -8.53
N ILE A 59 -5.11 16.90 -7.80
CA ILE A 59 -4.47 15.91 -6.91
C ILE A 59 -4.69 16.20 -5.44
N GLU A 60 -5.26 17.36 -5.08
CA GLU A 60 -5.46 17.72 -3.66
C GLU A 60 -6.40 16.73 -2.96
N LYS A 61 -7.54 16.42 -3.57
CA LYS A 61 -8.52 15.48 -3.00
C LYS A 61 -7.96 14.06 -2.80
N PRO A 62 -7.35 13.41 -3.81
CA PRO A 62 -6.78 12.07 -3.62
C PRO A 62 -5.56 12.07 -2.70
N ALA A 63 -4.77 13.14 -2.65
CA ALA A 63 -3.65 13.25 -1.70
C ALA A 63 -4.13 13.39 -0.25
N LEU A 64 -5.12 14.26 0.01
CA LEU A 64 -5.72 14.42 1.34
C LEU A 64 -6.40 13.13 1.81
N PHE A 65 -7.10 12.43 0.90
CA PHE A 65 -7.72 11.15 1.22
C PHE A 65 -6.67 10.08 1.55
N THR A 66 -5.58 10.00 0.77
CA THR A 66 -4.47 9.09 1.05
C THR A 66 -3.84 9.38 2.40
N ALA A 67 -3.59 10.65 2.71
CA ALA A 67 -3.03 11.05 4.00
C ALA A 67 -3.95 10.67 5.17
N ALA A 68 -5.24 10.93 5.06
CA ALA A 68 -6.23 10.55 6.07
C ALA A 68 -6.29 9.04 6.29
N VAL A 69 -6.30 8.25 5.20
CA VAL A 69 -6.31 6.79 5.27
C VAL A 69 -5.01 6.25 5.90
N LEU A 70 -3.85 6.82 5.56
CA LEU A 70 -2.58 6.43 6.18
C LEU A 70 -2.54 6.72 7.67
N ILE A 71 -3.09 7.86 8.11
CA ILE A 71 -3.16 8.22 9.52
C ILE A 71 -4.12 7.29 10.29
N ILE A 72 -5.31 7.04 9.76
CA ILE A 72 -6.32 6.19 10.41
C ILE A 72 -5.85 4.73 10.48
N ILE A 73 -5.35 4.18 9.36
CA ILE A 73 -4.84 2.81 9.32
C ILE A 73 -3.56 2.70 10.16
N GLY A 74 -2.66 3.69 10.11
CA GLY A 74 -1.49 3.77 10.98
C GLY A 74 -1.87 3.71 12.46
N TYR A 75 -2.86 4.50 12.87
CA TYR A 75 -3.35 4.49 14.25
C TYR A 75 -3.92 3.13 14.65
N LEU A 76 -4.83 2.56 13.85
CA LEU A 76 -5.45 1.25 14.14
C LEU A 76 -4.46 0.09 14.12
N LEU A 77 -3.35 0.18 13.38
CA LEU A 77 -2.38 -0.91 13.28
C LEU A 77 -1.29 -0.85 14.36
N PHE A 78 -1.03 0.32 14.97
CA PHE A 78 0.03 0.52 15.96
C PHE A 78 -0.46 0.82 17.38
N PHE A 79 -1.71 1.27 17.58
CA PHE A 79 -2.28 1.63 18.89
C PHE A 79 -3.45 0.73 19.35
N THR A 80 -3.76 -0.36 18.63
CA THR A 80 -4.72 -1.43 18.99
C THR A 80 -3.98 -2.75 19.07
#